data_AF-A0A918K015-F1
#
_entry.id   AF-A0A918K015-F1
#
_cell.length_a   1.000
_cell.length_b   1.000
_cell.length_c   1.000
_cell.angle_alpha   90.00
_cell.angle_beta   90.00
_cell.angle_gamma   90.00
#
_symmetry.space_group_name_H-M   'P 1'
#
loop_
_entity.id
_entity.type
_entity.pdbx_description
1 polymer ?
#
loop_
_entity_poly.entity_id
_entity_poly.type
_entity_poly.pdbx_seq_one_letter_code
_entity_poly.pdbx_strand_id
1 'polypeptide(L)'
;MIPVKMPAAYCYYNFGFVLAVWVSLVKWTAIIVAGLESIASIFTFFIFITTDGFESIFNPSELLDFGYAFLLFVALPYSIYNLLNLLLDRGLIDRISKNPSIRIILRRDTGMVQFKKKGCFIDVPFSEVMGMTRHHTDDSGIRRITLHLNHKYSKLNRNLDNGIQALGSALHENERWWYHLRWEFIQHYMDLTRPLPDVPEFEPYRHLDPTTREWDKQHNRPKDYWLKMEHETYKTMVDAACEKAETYSYDKANLAEDIGWTPAGDGKAWYQLG
;
A
#
# COMPACT_ATOMS: atom_id res chain seq x y z
N MET A 1 12.34 26.77 -4.60
CA MET A 1 11.67 25.83 -3.67
C MET A 1 10.20 25.78 -4.04
N ILE A 2 9.70 24.61 -4.45
CA ILE A 2 8.26 24.40 -4.64
C ILE A 2 7.64 24.43 -3.23
N PRO A 3 6.62 25.26 -2.94
CA PRO A 3 5.99 25.25 -1.63
C PRO A 3 5.34 23.89 -1.41
N VAL A 4 5.89 23.12 -0.46
CA VAL A 4 5.29 21.87 -0.02
C VAL A 4 3.98 22.23 0.67
N LYS A 5 2.86 22.04 -0.03
CA LYS A 5 1.53 22.10 0.58
C LYS A 5 1.30 20.75 1.25
N MET A 6 0.62 20.80 2.40
CA MET A 6 0.12 19.58 3.04
C MET A 6 -0.67 18.82 1.98
N PRO A 7 -0.43 17.51 1.79
CA PRO A 7 -1.24 16.76 0.86
C PRO A 7 -2.69 16.91 1.33
N ALA A 8 -3.54 17.51 0.51
CA ALA A 8 -4.96 17.73 0.82
C ALA A 8 -5.72 16.40 1.03
N ALA A 9 -5.05 15.28 0.79
CA ALA A 9 -5.56 13.93 0.79
C ALA A 9 -4.61 13.01 1.55
N TYR A 10 -5.05 12.44 2.67
CA TYR A 10 -4.40 11.23 3.19
C TYR A 10 -4.76 10.07 2.25
N CYS A 11 -3.76 9.60 1.50
CA CYS A 11 -3.86 8.49 0.58
C CYS A 11 -3.01 7.35 1.12
N TYR A 12 -3.59 6.16 1.26
CA TYR A 12 -2.82 4.98 1.65
C TYR A 12 -1.71 4.69 0.65
N TYR A 13 -0.46 4.69 1.14
CA TYR A 13 0.70 4.34 0.34
C TYR A 13 0.63 2.84 0.02
N ASN A 14 0.36 2.51 -1.24
CA ASN A 14 0.27 1.12 -1.67
C ASN A 14 1.66 0.63 -2.07
N PHE A 15 2.35 -0.08 -1.18
CA PHE A 15 3.59 -0.79 -1.50
C PHE A 15 3.44 -1.70 -2.73
N GLY A 16 2.24 -2.29 -2.93
CA GLY A 16 1.89 -3.08 -4.11
C GLY A 16 1.92 -2.29 -5.42
N PHE A 17 1.67 -0.97 -5.40
CA PHE A 17 1.79 -0.13 -6.60
C PHE A 17 3.25 0.06 -7.01
N VAL A 18 4.12 0.35 -6.05
CA VAL A 18 5.57 0.48 -6.30
C VAL A 18 6.13 -0.85 -6.80
N LEU A 19 5.76 -1.96 -6.17
CA LEU A 19 6.15 -3.30 -6.60
C LEU A 19 5.63 -3.64 -8.02
N ALA A 20 4.38 -3.28 -8.32
CA ALA A 20 3.81 -3.49 -9.66
C ALA A 20 4.53 -2.68 -10.75
N VAL A 21 4.92 -1.42 -10.45
CA VAL A 21 5.73 -0.60 -11.36
C VAL A 21 7.09 -1.26 -11.61
N TRP A 22 7.77 -1.73 -10.55
CA TRP A 22 9.04 -2.44 -10.70
C TRP A 22 8.92 -3.73 -11.50
N VAL A 23 7.91 -4.55 -11.25
CA VAL A 23 7.68 -5.78 -12.00
C VAL A 23 7.35 -5.48 -13.47
N SER A 24 6.59 -4.42 -13.75
CA SER A 24 6.32 -3.96 -15.11
C SER A 24 7.60 -3.52 -15.83
N LEU A 25 8.48 -2.76 -15.16
CA LEU A 25 9.77 -2.36 -15.71
C LEU A 25 10.65 -3.57 -16.05
N VAL A 26 10.75 -4.55 -15.13
CA VAL A 26 11.50 -5.79 -15.36
C VAL A 26 10.94 -6.56 -16.57
N LYS A 27 9.61 -6.62 -16.72
CA LYS A 27 8.97 -7.26 -17.87
C LYS A 27 9.34 -6.56 -19.19
N TRP A 28 9.28 -5.24 -19.24
CA TRP A 28 9.63 -4.48 -20.44
C TRP A 28 11.12 -4.61 -20.78
N THR A 29 12.01 -4.61 -19.79
CA THR A 29 13.44 -4.83 -20.03
C THR A 29 13.71 -6.23 -20.58
N ALA A 30 13.04 -7.27 -20.05
CA ALA A 30 13.19 -8.63 -20.55
C ALA A 30 12.72 -8.76 -22.01
N ILE A 31 11.61 -8.09 -22.38
CA ILE A 31 11.12 -8.07 -23.77
C ILE A 31 12.11 -7.38 -24.70
N ILE A 32 12.67 -6.24 -24.29
CA ILE A 32 13.64 -5.50 -25.11
C ILE A 32 14.92 -6.32 -25.31
N VAL A 33 15.43 -6.94 -24.24
CA VAL A 33 16.64 -7.77 -24.31
C VAL A 33 16.40 -8.99 -25.20
N ALA A 34 15.30 -9.73 -24.99
CA ALA A 34 14.96 -10.88 -25.84
C ALA A 34 14.75 -10.47 -27.31
N GLY A 35 14.17 -9.30 -27.56
CA GLY A 35 14.01 -8.75 -28.92
C GLY A 35 15.36 -8.43 -29.58
N LEU A 36 16.28 -7.80 -28.85
CA LEU A 36 17.63 -7.50 -29.33
C LEU A 36 18.44 -8.77 -29.60
N GLU A 37 18.38 -9.77 -28.71
CA GLU A 37 19.04 -11.06 -28.90
C GLU A 37 18.48 -11.79 -30.12
N SER A 38 17.16 -11.79 -30.31
CA SER A 38 16.52 -12.39 -31.48
C SER A 38 16.99 -11.74 -32.79
N ILE A 39 17.09 -10.40 -32.82
CA ILE A 39 17.62 -9.67 -33.99
C ILE A 39 19.09 -10.04 -34.24
N ALA A 40 19.91 -10.09 -33.18
CA ALA A 40 21.31 -10.47 -33.28
C ALA A 40 21.49 -11.90 -33.82
N SER A 41 20.69 -12.86 -33.34
CA SER A 41 20.72 -14.25 -33.81
C SER A 41 20.30 -14.40 -35.27
N ILE A 42 19.32 -13.61 -35.74
CA ILE A 42 18.96 -13.57 -37.16
C ILE A 42 20.14 -13.05 -37.99
N PHE A 43 20.80 -11.99 -37.52
CA PHE A 43 21.92 -11.38 -38.24
C PHE A 43 23.14 -12.31 -38.32
N THR A 44 23.48 -13.01 -37.23
CA THR A 44 24.58 -13.99 -37.23
C THR A 44 24.27 -15.20 -38.12
N PHE A 45 23.01 -15.65 -38.16
CA PHE A 45 22.58 -16.72 -39.07
C PHE A 45 22.74 -16.32 -40.55
N PHE A 46 22.36 -15.09 -40.92
CA PHE A 46 22.54 -14.61 -42.29
C PHE A 46 24.03 -14.47 -42.66
N ILE A 47 24.87 -13.96 -41.75
CA ILE A 47 26.32 -13.89 -41.98
C ILE A 47 26.88 -15.29 -42.23
N PHE A 48 26.55 -16.26 -41.38
CA PHE A 48 27.00 -17.65 -41.49
C PHE A 48 26.63 -18.29 -42.84
N ILE A 49 25.38 -18.12 -43.30
CA ILE A 49 24.96 -18.61 -44.63
C ILE A 49 25.79 -17.98 -45.75
N THR A 50 26.11 -16.69 -45.63
CA THR A 50 26.89 -15.97 -46.67
C THR A 50 28.38 -16.30 -46.65
N THR A 51 28.96 -16.64 -45.50
CA THR A 51 30.40 -16.93 -45.35
C THR A 51 30.75 -18.38 -45.65
N ASP A 52 29.99 -19.32 -45.09
CA ASP A 52 30.34 -20.74 -45.08
C ASP A 52 29.50 -21.56 -46.08
N GLY A 53 28.46 -20.93 -46.65
CA GLY A 53 27.59 -21.52 -47.66
C GLY A 53 26.54 -22.47 -47.07
N PHE A 54 25.43 -22.66 -47.78
CA PHE A 54 24.29 -23.46 -47.29
C PHE A 54 24.65 -24.94 -47.02
N GLU A 55 25.69 -25.48 -47.64
CA GLU A 55 26.07 -26.89 -47.50
C GLU A 55 26.75 -27.20 -46.16
N SER A 56 27.38 -26.21 -45.49
CA SER A 56 28.04 -26.41 -44.19
C SER A 56 27.03 -26.72 -43.07
N ILE A 57 25.77 -26.31 -43.24
CA ILE A 57 24.65 -26.57 -42.31
C ILE A 57 24.43 -28.07 -42.08
N PHE A 58 24.80 -28.93 -43.03
CA PHE A 58 24.64 -30.38 -42.91
C PHE A 58 25.84 -31.08 -42.23
N ASN A 59 26.87 -30.34 -41.80
CA ASN A 59 27.98 -30.90 -41.03
C ASN A 59 27.57 -31.17 -39.57
N PRO A 60 27.77 -32.39 -39.04
CA PRO A 60 27.32 -32.75 -37.70
C PRO A 60 27.88 -31.90 -36.57
N SER A 61 29.13 -31.43 -36.67
CA SER A 61 29.77 -30.59 -35.64
C SER A 61 29.19 -29.18 -35.62
N GLU A 62 29.02 -28.56 -36.79
CA GLU A 62 28.46 -27.20 -36.91
C GLU A 62 26.98 -27.16 -36.55
N LEU A 63 26.24 -28.22 -36.84
CA LEU A 63 24.84 -28.38 -36.42
C LEU A 63 24.70 -28.41 -34.90
N LEU A 64 25.68 -28.99 -34.19
CA LEU A 64 25.68 -29.12 -32.74
C LEU A 64 26.01 -27.78 -32.06
N ASP A 65 26.97 -27.04 -32.60
CA ASP A 65 27.30 -25.67 -32.15
C ASP A 65 26.13 -24.70 -32.40
N PHE A 66 25.49 -24.79 -33.57
CA PHE A 66 24.29 -24.02 -33.88
C PHE A 66 23.12 -24.37 -32.94
N GLY A 67 22.90 -25.66 -32.68
CA GLY A 67 21.89 -26.13 -31.73
C GLY A 67 22.13 -25.61 -30.31
N TYR A 68 23.39 -25.55 -29.87
CA TYR A 68 23.76 -25.03 -28.55
C TYR A 68 23.54 -23.51 -28.45
N ALA A 69 23.94 -22.75 -29.48
CA ALA A 69 23.68 -21.32 -29.55
C ALA A 69 22.17 -21.02 -29.56
N PHE A 70 21.38 -21.78 -30.32
CA PHE A 70 19.92 -21.64 -30.35
C PHE A 70 19.29 -21.91 -28.97
N LEU A 71 19.75 -22.95 -28.26
CA LEU A 71 19.25 -23.26 -26.93
C LEU A 71 19.53 -22.14 -25.92
N LEU A 72 20.75 -21.59 -25.92
CA LEU A 72 21.16 -20.56 -24.95
C LEU A 72 20.59 -19.18 -25.23
N PHE A 73 20.53 -18.75 -26.49
CA PHE A 73 20.18 -17.38 -26.86
C PHE A 73 18.74 -17.22 -27.34
N VAL A 74 18.03 -18.31 -27.64
CA VAL A 74 16.64 -18.25 -28.13
C VAL A 74 15.71 -19.05 -27.23
N ALA A 75 15.95 -20.37 -27.10
CA ALA A 75 15.01 -21.25 -26.41
C ALA A 75 14.95 -20.96 -24.90
N LEU A 76 16.10 -20.78 -24.24
CA LEU A 76 16.18 -20.55 -22.80
C LEU A 76 15.61 -19.19 -22.39
N PRO A 77 15.94 -18.05 -23.03
CA PRO A 77 15.32 -16.75 -22.75
C PRO A 77 13.81 -16.76 -23.01
N TYR A 78 13.35 -17.38 -24.10
CA TYR A 78 11.93 -17.52 -24.41
C TYR A 78 11.19 -18.38 -23.37
N SER A 79 11.83 -19.46 -22.89
CA SER A 79 11.28 -20.31 -21.83
C SER A 79 11.20 -19.58 -20.49
N ILE A 80 12.21 -18.78 -20.14
CA ILE A 80 12.19 -17.92 -18.94
C ILE A 80 11.09 -16.86 -19.06
N TYR A 81 10.93 -16.23 -20.22
CA TYR A 81 9.85 -15.26 -20.46
C TYR A 81 8.47 -15.89 -20.27
N ASN A 82 8.24 -17.09 -20.83
CA ASN A 82 6.98 -17.80 -20.66
C ASN A 82 6.75 -18.30 -19.23
N LEU A 83 7.81 -18.74 -18.53
CA LEU A 83 7.73 -19.11 -17.12
C LEU A 83 7.39 -17.89 -16.26
N LEU A 84 8.03 -16.74 -16.51
CA LEU A 84 7.70 -15.49 -15.85
C LEU A 84 6.26 -15.12 -16.13
N ASN A 85 5.82 -15.07 -17.39
CA ASN A 85 4.42 -14.81 -17.72
C ASN A 85 3.45 -15.80 -17.04
N LEU A 86 3.76 -17.09 -16.97
CA LEU A 86 2.93 -18.07 -16.25
C LEU A 86 2.85 -17.76 -14.75
N LEU A 87 3.97 -17.39 -14.12
CA LEU A 87 4.01 -17.00 -12.72
C LEU A 87 3.24 -15.68 -12.49
N LEU A 88 3.29 -14.74 -13.44
CA LEU A 88 2.59 -13.46 -13.38
C LEU A 88 1.07 -13.63 -13.65
N ASP A 89 0.68 -14.40 -14.66
CA ASP A 89 -0.69 -14.66 -15.14
C ASP A 89 -1.49 -15.56 -14.20
N ARG A 90 -0.83 -16.33 -13.31
CA ARG A 90 -1.47 -16.97 -12.14
C ARG A 90 -2.06 -15.97 -11.13
N GLY A 91 -2.07 -14.68 -11.47
CA GLY A 91 -2.69 -13.62 -10.69
C GLY A 91 -1.85 -13.24 -9.47
N LEU A 92 -0.54 -13.51 -9.45
CA LEU A 92 0.34 -12.98 -8.40
C LEU A 92 0.39 -11.46 -8.49
N ILE A 93 0.53 -10.90 -9.70
CA ILE A 93 0.39 -9.45 -9.89
C ILE A 93 -1.05 -9.03 -9.64
N ASP A 94 -2.09 -9.70 -10.13
CA ASP A 94 -3.47 -9.28 -9.83
C ASP A 94 -3.81 -9.34 -8.33
N ARG A 95 -3.15 -10.19 -7.53
CA ARG A 95 -3.24 -10.17 -6.06
C ARG A 95 -2.47 -8.99 -5.44
N ILE A 96 -1.32 -8.62 -6.00
CA ILE A 96 -0.45 -7.52 -5.53
C ILE A 96 -0.92 -6.13 -6.04
N SER A 97 -1.52 -6.12 -7.22
CA SER A 97 -1.94 -5.00 -8.07
C SER A 97 -3.46 -4.91 -8.19
N LYS A 98 -4.23 -5.72 -7.45
CA LYS A 98 -5.65 -5.43 -7.14
C LYS A 98 -5.64 -4.11 -6.40
N ASN A 99 -5.65 -3.08 -7.22
CA ASN A 99 -5.51 -1.69 -6.92
C ASN A 99 -6.59 -1.41 -5.87
N PRO A 100 -6.24 -1.15 -4.59
CA PRO A 100 -7.06 -0.22 -3.86
C PRO A 100 -6.78 1.09 -4.60
N SER A 101 -7.50 1.28 -5.70
CA SER A 101 -7.67 2.59 -6.29
C SER A 101 -7.90 3.49 -5.08
N ILE A 102 -7.10 4.54 -4.92
CA ILE A 102 -7.33 5.49 -3.84
C ILE A 102 -8.76 5.95 -4.05
N ARG A 103 -9.63 5.43 -3.21
CA ARG A 103 -11.06 5.53 -3.42
C ARG A 103 -11.71 6.22 -2.20
N ILE A 104 -10.94 6.50 -1.14
CA ILE A 104 -11.26 7.42 -0.05
C ILE A 104 -10.11 8.42 0.01
N ILE A 105 -10.47 9.69 0.07
CA ILE A 105 -9.56 10.80 0.28
C ILE A 105 -10.07 11.56 1.50
N LEU A 106 -9.27 11.58 2.57
CA LEU A 106 -9.57 12.37 3.77
C LEU A 106 -8.99 13.77 3.62
N ARG A 107 -9.87 14.76 3.50
CA ARG A 107 -9.50 16.18 3.36
C ARG A 107 -9.69 16.91 4.68
N ARG A 108 -8.63 16.96 5.47
CA ARG A 108 -8.61 17.65 6.77
C ARG A 108 -8.88 19.15 6.63
N ASP A 109 -8.35 19.79 5.58
CA ASP A 109 -8.49 21.23 5.30
C ASP A 109 -9.95 21.69 5.14
N THR A 110 -10.78 20.85 4.50
CA THR A 110 -12.19 21.15 4.20
C THR A 110 -13.16 20.44 5.13
N GLY A 111 -12.70 19.49 5.95
CA GLY A 111 -13.55 18.63 6.78
C GLY A 111 -14.38 17.62 5.97
N MET A 112 -13.97 17.35 4.72
CA MET A 112 -14.71 16.51 3.78
C MET A 112 -13.98 15.20 3.52
N VAL A 113 -14.76 14.15 3.27
CA VAL A 113 -14.28 12.86 2.79
C VAL A 113 -14.73 12.68 1.35
N GLN A 114 -13.78 12.51 0.42
CA GLN A 114 -14.13 12.21 -0.96
C GLN A 114 -14.16 10.70 -1.19
N PHE A 115 -15.28 10.20 -1.68
CA PHE A 115 -15.44 8.82 -2.11
C PHE A 115 -15.33 8.74 -3.63
N LYS A 116 -14.47 7.87 -4.14
CA LYS A 116 -14.39 7.56 -5.58
C LYS A 116 -15.45 6.52 -5.94
N LYS A 117 -16.39 6.89 -6.80
CA LYS A 117 -17.48 6.06 -7.29
C LYS A 117 -17.52 6.10 -8.82
N LYS A 118 -17.35 4.94 -9.47
CA LYS A 118 -17.47 4.77 -10.94
C LYS A 118 -16.74 5.86 -11.76
N GLY A 119 -15.56 6.30 -11.30
CA GLY A 119 -14.77 7.35 -11.95
C GLY A 119 -15.04 8.79 -11.49
N CYS A 120 -16.11 9.04 -10.74
CA CYS A 120 -16.41 10.35 -10.15
C CYS A 120 -16.01 10.41 -8.67
N PHE A 121 -15.69 11.59 -8.16
CA PHE A 121 -15.50 11.84 -6.73
C PHE A 121 -16.76 12.47 -6.14
N ILE A 122 -17.18 12.00 -4.97
CA ILE A 122 -18.32 12.51 -4.22
C ILE A 122 -17.79 13.01 -2.89
N ASP A 123 -18.02 14.29 -2.59
CA ASP A 123 -17.60 14.92 -1.34
C ASP A 123 -18.71 14.79 -0.31
N VAL A 124 -18.36 14.27 0.87
CA VAL A 124 -19.29 14.06 1.99
C VAL A 124 -18.67 14.69 3.25
N PRO A 125 -19.41 15.48 4.03
CA PRO A 125 -18.91 16.00 5.30
C PRO A 125 -18.52 14.86 6.25
N PHE A 126 -17.37 14.97 6.94
CA PHE A 126 -16.92 13.91 7.85
C PHE A 126 -17.92 13.61 8.97
N SER A 127 -18.68 14.62 9.42
CA SER A 127 -19.77 14.46 10.40
C SER A 127 -20.89 13.51 9.95
N GLU A 128 -21.02 13.29 8.65
CA GLU A 128 -21.99 12.37 8.06
C GLU A 128 -21.39 11.00 7.72
N VAL A 129 -20.09 10.81 7.98
CA VAL A 129 -19.37 9.54 7.77
C VAL A 129 -19.30 8.76 9.08
N MET A 130 -19.45 7.44 8.99
CA MET A 130 -19.28 6.52 10.11
C MET A 130 -18.42 5.32 9.76
N GLY A 131 -17.59 4.88 10.70
CA GLY A 131 -16.87 3.62 10.63
C GLY A 131 -17.79 2.42 10.90
N MET A 132 -17.73 1.39 10.05
CA MET A 132 -18.40 0.11 10.24
C MET A 132 -17.46 -1.04 9.91
N THR A 133 -17.41 -2.08 10.73
CA THR A 133 -16.67 -3.29 10.41
C THR A 133 -17.49 -4.20 9.48
N ARG A 134 -16.83 -4.88 8.54
CA ARG A 134 -17.44 -5.95 7.74
C ARG A 134 -16.58 -7.19 7.77
N HIS A 135 -17.23 -8.33 7.86
CA HIS A 135 -16.60 -9.62 7.65
C HIS A 135 -16.73 -9.98 6.18
N HIS A 136 -15.63 -10.37 5.56
CA HIS A 136 -15.66 -10.98 4.23
C HIS A 136 -14.64 -12.11 4.18
N THR A 137 -14.95 -13.14 3.40
CA THR A 137 -14.00 -14.20 3.10
C THR A 137 -13.30 -13.85 1.82
N ASP A 138 -11.97 -13.90 1.82
CA ASP A 138 -11.20 -13.64 0.62
C ASP A 138 -11.26 -14.82 -0.37
N ASP A 139 -10.73 -14.59 -1.57
CA ASP A 139 -10.63 -15.63 -2.61
C ASP A 139 -9.77 -16.84 -2.16
N SER A 140 -9.02 -16.71 -1.05
CA SER A 140 -8.18 -17.77 -0.46
C SER A 140 -8.89 -18.51 0.69
N GLY A 141 -10.15 -18.18 1.01
CA GLY A 141 -10.90 -18.79 2.10
C GLY A 141 -10.60 -18.22 3.50
N ILE A 142 -9.73 -17.21 3.60
CA ILE A 142 -9.38 -16.54 4.85
C ILE A 142 -10.48 -15.52 5.18
N ARG A 143 -11.04 -15.62 6.39
CA ARG A 143 -11.98 -14.64 6.92
C ARG A 143 -11.23 -13.38 7.33
N ARG A 144 -11.50 -12.26 6.65
CA ARG A 144 -10.98 -10.95 7.00
C ARG A 144 -12.06 -10.07 7.59
N ILE A 145 -11.65 -9.20 8.51
CA ILE A 145 -12.47 -8.09 8.98
C ILE A 145 -11.87 -6.82 8.37
N THR A 146 -12.72 -5.92 7.90
CA THR A 146 -12.30 -4.65 7.30
C THR A 146 -13.08 -3.49 7.91
N LEU A 147 -12.40 -2.38 8.19
CA LEU A 147 -13.07 -1.12 8.57
C LEU A 147 -13.54 -0.43 7.30
N HIS A 148 -14.84 -0.14 7.21
CA HIS A 148 -15.45 0.59 6.12
C HIS A 148 -15.95 1.96 6.57
N LEU A 149 -15.69 2.99 5.78
CA LEU A 149 -16.33 4.30 5.95
C LEU A 149 -17.62 4.35 5.15
N ASN A 150 -18.74 4.62 5.82
CA ASN A 150 -20.07 4.67 5.22
C ASN A 150 -20.75 6.02 5.50
N HIS A 151 -21.60 6.48 4.59
CA HIS A 151 -22.45 7.64 4.83
C HIS A 151 -23.64 7.28 5.73
N LYS A 152 -23.80 7.98 6.86
CA LYS A 152 -24.77 7.71 7.95
C LYS A 152 -26.22 7.69 7.49
N TYR A 153 -26.62 8.63 6.62
CA TYR A 153 -28.01 8.84 6.23
C TYR A 153 -28.39 8.18 4.91
N SER A 154 -27.45 7.51 4.25
CA SER A 154 -27.74 6.85 2.99
C SER A 154 -28.65 5.65 3.22
N LYS A 155 -29.91 5.68 2.70
CA LYS A 155 -30.84 4.53 2.67
C LYS A 155 -30.29 3.31 1.89
N LEU A 156 -29.07 3.40 1.39
CA LEU A 156 -28.34 2.45 0.55
C LEU A 156 -27.54 1.40 1.33
N ASN A 157 -27.80 1.22 2.63
CA ASN A 157 -27.23 0.10 3.39
C ASN A 157 -27.72 -1.29 2.93
N ARG A 158 -28.73 -1.37 2.04
CA ARG A 158 -29.23 -2.65 1.50
C ARG A 158 -28.60 -3.07 0.16
N ASN A 159 -28.08 -2.15 -0.66
CA ASN A 159 -27.48 -2.48 -1.96
C ASN A 159 -26.02 -1.98 -2.02
N LEU A 160 -25.12 -2.95 -1.95
CA LEU A 160 -23.68 -2.95 -1.65
C LEU A 160 -22.69 -2.01 -2.37
N ASP A 161 -23.06 -1.05 -3.22
CA ASP A 161 -22.07 -0.40 -4.13
C ASP A 161 -21.87 1.13 -3.99
N ASN A 162 -22.54 1.78 -3.04
CA ASN A 162 -22.71 3.25 -3.11
C ASN A 162 -21.92 4.08 -2.10
N GLY A 163 -20.85 3.55 -1.52
CA GLY A 163 -19.96 4.32 -0.64
C GLY A 163 -19.08 3.51 0.31
N ILE A 164 -19.16 2.18 0.27
CA ILE A 164 -18.51 1.28 1.22
C ILE A 164 -17.06 1.03 0.81
N GLN A 165 -16.10 1.27 1.72
CA GLN A 165 -14.71 1.01 1.39
C GLN A 165 -13.78 0.71 2.55
N ALA A 166 -13.05 -0.39 2.38
CA ALA A 166 -12.12 -0.92 3.36
C ALA A 166 -10.90 0.00 3.52
N LEU A 167 -10.56 0.29 4.77
CA LEU A 167 -9.45 1.15 5.17
C LEU A 167 -8.28 0.35 5.78
N GLY A 168 -8.22 -0.94 5.44
CA GLY A 168 -7.31 -1.95 5.97
C GLY A 168 -8.07 -3.18 6.45
N SER A 169 -7.34 -4.29 6.55
CA SER A 169 -7.86 -5.59 6.97
C SER A 169 -6.90 -6.22 7.97
N ALA A 170 -7.42 -6.65 9.12
CA ALA A 170 -6.65 -7.52 10.01
C ALA A 170 -6.90 -8.98 9.63
N LEU A 171 -5.88 -9.81 9.84
CA LEU A 171 -5.89 -11.21 9.41
C LEU A 171 -6.62 -12.10 10.41
N HIS A 172 -6.73 -11.66 11.66
CA HIS A 172 -7.27 -12.47 12.75
C HIS A 172 -8.40 -11.76 13.52
N GLU A 173 -9.34 -12.54 14.05
CA GLU A 173 -10.49 -12.03 14.80
C GLU A 173 -10.14 -11.45 16.18
N ASN A 174 -8.94 -11.73 16.70
CA ASN A 174 -8.42 -11.19 17.95
C ASN A 174 -7.88 -9.76 17.79
N GLU A 175 -7.60 -9.31 16.56
CA GLU A 175 -7.10 -7.97 16.24
C GLU A 175 -8.23 -6.92 16.15
N ARG A 176 -9.34 -7.09 16.90
CA ARG A 176 -10.50 -6.15 16.83
C ARG A 176 -10.13 -4.73 17.20
N TRP A 177 -9.23 -4.59 18.16
CA TRP A 177 -8.67 -3.33 18.63
C TRP A 177 -8.09 -2.50 17.47
N TRP A 178 -7.55 -3.15 16.44
CA TRP A 178 -6.97 -2.50 15.27
C TRP A 178 -8.00 -1.60 14.55
N TYR A 179 -9.25 -2.06 14.39
CA TYR A 179 -10.29 -1.29 13.69
C TYR A 179 -10.74 -0.08 14.50
N HIS A 180 -10.78 -0.22 15.82
CA HIS A 180 -11.13 0.89 16.72
C HIS A 180 -10.04 1.95 16.73
N LEU A 181 -8.78 1.53 16.85
CA LEU A 181 -7.64 2.44 16.80
C LEU A 181 -7.54 3.13 15.43
N ARG A 182 -7.81 2.39 14.35
CA ARG A 182 -7.87 2.94 13.00
C ARG A 182 -8.98 3.98 12.84
N TRP A 183 -10.15 3.74 13.41
CA TRP A 183 -11.25 4.71 13.41
C TRP A 183 -10.89 5.96 14.22
N GLU A 184 -10.32 5.78 15.42
CA GLU A 184 -9.86 6.90 16.26
C GLU A 184 -8.78 7.73 15.56
N PHE A 185 -7.84 7.08 14.86
CA PHE A 185 -6.82 7.77 14.04
C PHE A 185 -7.47 8.68 12.98
N ILE A 186 -8.51 8.21 12.29
CA ILE A 186 -9.24 9.03 11.30
C ILE A 186 -9.96 10.18 11.98
N GLN A 187 -10.63 9.92 13.11
CA GLN A 187 -11.32 10.97 13.86
C GLN A 187 -10.34 12.05 14.30
N HIS A 188 -9.19 11.67 14.85
CA HIS A 188 -8.12 12.57 15.24
C HIS A 188 -7.54 13.33 14.03
N TYR A 189 -7.27 12.64 12.92
CA TYR A 189 -6.80 13.25 11.68
C TYR A 189 -7.80 14.25 11.08
N MET A 190 -9.11 14.05 11.25
CA MET A 190 -10.13 14.98 10.74
C MET A 190 -10.47 16.10 11.74
N ASP A 191 -10.07 15.99 13.00
CA ASP A 191 -10.32 16.98 14.04
C ASP A 191 -9.27 18.11 14.01
N LEU A 192 -9.68 19.30 13.56
CA LEU A 192 -8.84 20.50 13.48
C LEU A 192 -8.44 21.08 14.84
N THR A 193 -9.15 20.72 15.92
CA THR A 193 -8.87 21.22 17.27
C THR A 193 -7.67 20.50 17.92
N ARG A 194 -7.32 19.34 17.38
CA ARG A 194 -6.19 18.52 17.84
C ARG A 194 -5.02 18.61 16.86
N PRO A 195 -3.77 18.44 17.31
CA PRO A 195 -2.64 18.28 16.41
C PRO A 195 -2.83 17.06 15.50
N LEU A 196 -2.04 16.96 14.43
CA LEU A 196 -1.99 15.75 13.63
C LEU A 196 -1.55 14.55 14.49
N PRO A 197 -2.09 13.35 14.22
CA PRO A 197 -1.62 12.12 14.84
C PRO A 197 -0.09 12.05 14.77
N ASP A 198 0.55 11.68 15.88
CA ASP A 198 2.01 11.65 15.91
C ASP A 198 2.51 10.33 15.30
N VAL A 199 2.67 10.32 13.98
CA VAL A 199 3.14 9.17 13.21
C VAL A 199 4.25 9.57 12.23
N PRO A 200 5.18 8.65 11.89
CA PRO A 200 6.28 8.93 10.98
C PRO A 200 5.83 9.52 9.63
N GLU A 201 4.67 9.11 9.11
CA GLU A 201 4.13 9.56 7.83
C GLU A 201 3.84 11.07 7.81
N PHE A 202 3.48 11.65 8.95
CA PHE A 202 3.12 13.06 9.05
C PHE A 202 4.30 13.96 9.37
N GLU A 203 5.45 13.42 9.78
CA GLU A 203 6.65 14.19 10.14
C GLU A 203 7.02 15.29 9.12
N PRO A 204 7.03 15.01 7.80
CA PRO A 204 7.34 16.03 6.80
C PRO A 204 6.33 17.17 6.74
N TYR A 205 5.10 16.95 7.19
CA TYR A 205 3.96 17.87 7.02
C TYR A 205 3.53 18.57 8.31
N ARG A 206 3.98 18.12 9.49
CA ARG A 206 3.57 18.68 10.81
C ARG A 206 3.69 20.21 10.89
N HIS A 207 4.76 20.77 10.33
CA HIS A 207 5.02 22.21 10.33
C HIS A 207 4.06 23.03 9.46
N LEU A 208 3.29 22.38 8.57
CA LEU A 208 2.32 23.01 7.68
C LEU A 208 0.94 23.14 8.33
N ASP A 209 0.60 22.24 9.27
CA ASP A 209 -0.67 22.28 10.01
C ASP A 209 -0.55 23.29 11.19
N PRO A 210 -1.40 24.34 11.24
CA PRO A 210 -1.29 25.39 12.26
C PRO A 210 -1.42 24.87 13.69
N THR A 211 -2.41 24.01 13.94
CA THR A 211 -2.68 23.41 15.26
C THR A 211 -1.50 22.56 15.73
N THR A 212 -0.98 21.72 14.83
CA THR A 212 0.20 20.87 15.10
C THR A 212 1.44 21.70 15.37
N ARG A 213 1.68 22.75 14.57
CA ARG A 213 2.83 23.63 14.73
C ARG A 213 2.82 24.38 16.06
N GLU A 214 1.66 24.84 16.51
CA GLU A 214 1.52 25.50 17.82
C GLU A 214 1.72 24.51 18.96
N TRP A 215 1.14 23.31 18.84
CA TRP A 215 1.30 22.25 19.82
C TRP A 215 2.77 21.80 19.93
N ASP A 216 3.46 21.58 18.81
CA ASP A 216 4.87 21.18 18.77
C ASP A 216 5.78 22.25 19.42
N LYS A 217 5.47 23.54 19.23
CA LYS A 217 6.18 24.65 19.87
C LYS A 217 5.97 24.67 21.38
N GLN A 218 4.75 24.46 21.85
CA GLN A 218 4.42 24.45 23.28
C GLN A 218 5.08 23.26 24.01
N HIS A 219 5.19 22.11 23.34
CA HIS A 219 5.74 20.88 23.92
C HIS A 219 7.23 20.67 23.61
N ASN A 220 7.87 21.63 22.93
CA ASN A 220 9.28 21.58 22.53
C ASN A 220 9.65 20.27 21.78
N ARG A 221 8.76 19.80 20.91
CA ARG A 221 8.94 18.57 20.13
C ARG A 221 10.00 18.79 19.02
N PRO A 222 11.00 17.91 18.88
CA PRO A 222 11.96 17.98 17.77
C PRO A 222 11.27 17.83 16.40
N LYS A 223 11.78 18.52 15.37
CA LYS A 223 11.27 18.45 13.98
C LYS A 223 11.55 17.11 13.28
N ASP A 224 12.61 16.41 13.70
CA ASP A 224 13.08 15.16 13.11
C ASP A 224 12.93 13.99 14.12
N TYR A 225 11.89 14.05 14.96
CA TYR A 225 11.67 13.11 16.07
C TYR A 225 11.64 11.67 15.59
N TRP A 226 10.80 11.37 14.59
CA TRP A 226 10.69 10.02 14.03
C TRP A 226 11.91 9.61 13.22
N LEU A 227 12.54 10.55 12.51
CA LEU A 227 13.71 10.27 11.67
C LEU A 227 14.95 9.93 12.48
N LYS A 228 15.12 10.55 13.66
CA LYS A 228 16.26 10.33 14.56
C LYS A 228 16.04 9.20 15.55
N MET A 229 14.84 8.63 15.59
CA MET A 229 14.53 7.52 16.48
C MET A 229 15.21 6.24 16.01
N GLU A 230 15.81 5.50 16.93
CA GLU A 230 16.38 4.18 16.64
C GLU A 230 15.26 3.16 16.35
N HIS A 231 15.51 2.25 15.43
CA HIS A 231 14.54 1.23 15.03
C HIS A 231 14.06 0.35 16.19
N GLU A 232 14.95 -0.04 17.10
CA GLU A 232 14.57 -0.84 18.28
C GLU A 232 13.64 -0.06 19.21
N THR A 233 13.95 1.21 19.46
CA THR A 233 13.09 2.09 20.27
C THR A 233 11.72 2.25 19.64
N TYR A 234 11.67 2.49 18.32
CA TYR A 234 10.42 2.56 17.56
C TYR A 234 9.59 1.28 17.73
N LYS A 235 10.23 0.12 17.56
CA LYS A 235 9.56 -1.17 17.70
C LYS A 235 8.99 -1.37 19.10
N THR A 236 9.75 -1.09 20.15
CA THR A 236 9.26 -1.19 21.54
C THR A 236 8.09 -0.26 21.80
N MET A 237 8.10 0.96 21.25
CA MET A 237 6.98 1.89 21.37
C MET A 237 5.72 1.35 20.65
N VAL A 238 5.88 0.79 19.46
CA VAL A 238 4.80 0.16 18.70
C VAL A 238 4.22 -1.03 19.45
N ASP A 239 5.07 -1.93 19.95
CA ASP A 239 4.64 -3.13 20.66
C ASP A 239 3.87 -2.76 21.94
N ALA A 240 4.36 -1.78 22.71
CA ALA A 240 3.67 -1.26 23.89
C ALA A 240 2.32 -0.61 23.53
N ALA A 241 2.24 0.11 22.41
CA ALA A 241 0.99 0.69 21.93
C ALA A 241 -0.02 -0.37 21.52
N CYS A 242 0.41 -1.43 20.84
CA CYS A 242 -0.42 -2.58 20.51
C CYS A 242 -0.97 -3.27 21.78
N GLU A 243 -0.12 -3.54 22.76
CA GLU A 243 -0.52 -4.19 24.03
C GLU A 243 -1.54 -3.35 24.80
N LYS A 244 -1.33 -2.03 24.87
CA LYS A 244 -2.30 -1.12 25.50
C LYS A 244 -3.60 -1.04 24.71
N ALA A 245 -3.52 -0.99 23.38
CA ALA A 245 -4.71 -0.96 22.53
C ALA A 245 -5.52 -2.26 22.66
N GLU A 246 -4.88 -3.40 22.83
CA GLU A 246 -5.52 -4.71 23.06
C GLU A 246 -6.29 -4.78 24.38
N THR A 247 -5.75 -4.17 25.42
CA THR A 247 -6.35 -4.19 26.77
C THR A 247 -7.49 -3.20 26.96
N TYR A 248 -7.68 -2.25 26.03
CA TYR A 248 -8.73 -1.24 26.14
C TYR A 248 -10.13 -1.84 25.89
N SER A 249 -11.09 -1.48 26.76
CA SER A 249 -12.47 -1.94 26.64
C SER A 249 -13.28 -1.04 25.69
N TYR A 250 -13.15 -1.27 24.38
CA TYR A 250 -13.85 -0.49 23.34
C TYR A 250 -15.39 -0.53 23.44
N ASP A 251 -15.95 -1.59 24.03
CA ASP A 251 -17.40 -1.73 24.22
C ASP A 251 -17.91 -0.95 25.43
N LYS A 252 -17.04 -0.63 26.40
CA LYS A 252 -17.39 -0.04 27.69
C LYS A 252 -16.32 0.95 28.15
N ALA A 253 -16.43 2.20 27.69
CA ALA A 253 -15.48 3.27 28.04
C ALA A 253 -15.32 3.45 29.57
N ASN A 254 -16.40 3.37 30.34
CA ASN A 254 -16.36 3.53 31.81
C ASN A 254 -15.46 2.47 32.49
N LEU A 255 -15.38 1.27 31.92
CA LEU A 255 -14.53 0.20 32.46
C LEU A 255 -13.04 0.56 32.34
N ALA A 256 -12.66 1.34 31.32
CA ALA A 256 -11.29 1.80 31.15
C ALA A 256 -10.89 2.79 32.26
N GLU A 257 -11.82 3.63 32.72
CA GLU A 257 -11.61 4.52 33.86
C GLU A 257 -11.50 3.72 35.17
N ASP A 258 -12.38 2.73 35.37
CA ASP A 258 -12.40 1.87 36.56
C ASP A 258 -11.10 1.06 36.73
N ILE A 259 -10.50 0.60 35.64
CA ILE A 259 -9.23 -0.14 35.65
C ILE A 259 -7.99 0.77 35.61
N GLY A 260 -8.17 2.11 35.59
CA GLY A 260 -7.07 3.07 35.49
C GLY A 260 -6.25 2.92 34.21
N TRP A 261 -6.90 2.56 33.10
CA TRP A 261 -6.21 2.34 31.84
C TRP A 261 -5.55 3.63 31.35
N THR A 262 -4.32 3.50 30.87
CA THR A 262 -3.54 4.60 30.30
C THR A 262 -3.00 4.19 28.93
N PRO A 263 -3.04 5.08 27.93
CA PRO A 263 -2.47 4.81 26.62
C PRO A 263 -0.96 4.63 26.72
N ALA A 264 -0.36 3.92 25.75
CA ALA A 264 1.08 3.82 25.68
C ALA A 264 1.69 5.18 25.32
N GLY A 265 2.65 5.64 26.14
CA GLY A 265 3.39 6.90 25.94
C GLY A 265 3.02 8.01 26.93
N ASP A 266 4.00 8.86 27.24
CA ASP A 266 3.94 9.89 28.31
C ASP A 266 3.06 11.11 27.98
N GLY A 267 2.09 10.99 27.06
CA GLY A 267 1.28 12.13 26.58
C GLY A 267 2.05 13.18 25.75
N LYS A 268 3.38 13.03 25.60
CA LYS A 268 4.27 13.94 24.85
C LYS A 268 4.58 13.47 23.43
N ALA A 269 4.40 12.18 23.14
CA ALA A 269 4.57 11.54 21.84
C ALA A 269 3.47 10.48 21.71
N TRP A 270 2.26 10.93 21.41
CA TRP A 270 1.07 10.08 21.29
C TRP A 270 1.11 9.34 19.95
N TYR A 271 1.76 8.17 19.93
CA TYR A 271 1.76 7.30 18.77
C TYR A 271 0.38 6.65 18.62
N GLN A 272 -0.29 6.90 17.51
CA GLN A 272 -1.50 6.19 17.10
C GLN A 272 -1.15 5.39 15.86
N LEU A 273 -1.32 4.06 15.89
CA LEU A 273 -1.02 3.21 14.73
C LEU A 273 -1.74 3.73 13.46
N GLY A 274 -0.94 4.17 12.49
CA GLY A 274 -1.36 4.80 11.23
C GLY A 274 -1.62 3.86 10.07
#